data_AF-A0A7J9X390-F1
#
_entry.id   AF-A0A7J9X390-F1
#
_cell.length_a   1.000
_cell.length_b   1.000
_cell.length_c   1.000
_cell.angle_alpha   90.00
_cell.angle_beta   90.00
_cell.angle_gamma   90.00
#
_symmetry.space_group_name_H-M   'P 1'
#
loop_
_entity.id
_entity.type
_entity.pdbx_description
1 polymer ?
#
loop_
_entity_poly.entity_id
_entity_poly.type
_entity_poly.pdbx_seq_one_letter_code
_entity_poly.pdbx_strand_id
1 'polypeptide(L)'
;MAHAAGGVGDGLLRRAAGAPLAAAGRAGRRVLGPHRVAFTERGLRALARTGLSYADMMGLLLTLTGYVHGSAQIFLGAATAARAEGIDEQEFGAAYGRALAAVVTEQRFPLLAEVLAAGVFEIPDEDGMQDFRYGLDRLLDGFAVQIEDQG
;
A
#
# COMPACT_ATOMS: atom_id res chain seq x y z
N MET A 1 -26.52 10.32 -11.22
CA MET A 1 -25.62 11.31 -10.58
C MET A 1 -24.65 10.58 -9.65
N ALA A 2 -23.69 9.86 -10.22
CA ALA A 2 -22.65 9.17 -9.47
C ALA A 2 -21.32 9.89 -9.74
N HIS A 3 -20.96 10.82 -8.87
CA HIS A 3 -19.69 11.52 -8.92
C HIS A 3 -19.30 11.84 -7.47
N ALA A 4 -18.09 11.44 -7.08
CA ALA A 4 -17.39 11.76 -5.83
C ALA A 4 -17.35 10.70 -4.71
N ALA A 5 -16.89 9.47 -5.02
CA ALA A 5 -16.32 8.57 -4.00
C ALA A 5 -14.78 8.49 -3.98
N GLY A 6 -14.08 9.00 -5.00
CA GLY A 6 -12.60 8.92 -5.10
C GLY A 6 -11.79 10.02 -4.37
N GLY A 7 -12.32 10.61 -3.30
CA GLY A 7 -11.88 11.96 -2.89
C GLY A 7 -10.59 12.08 -2.06
N VAL A 8 -10.29 11.12 -1.18
CA VAL A 8 -9.24 11.32 -0.15
C VAL A 8 -8.17 10.22 -0.17
N GLY A 9 -8.56 8.95 -0.34
CA GLY A 9 -7.64 7.82 -0.42
C GLY A 9 -6.79 7.82 -1.69
N ASP A 10 -7.44 7.97 -2.86
CA ASP A 10 -6.76 8.07 -4.17
C ASP A 10 -5.73 9.22 -4.20
N GLY A 11 -6.10 10.38 -3.64
CA GLY A 11 -5.22 11.52 -3.54
C GLY A 11 -3.97 11.28 -2.68
N LEU A 12 -4.06 10.48 -1.62
CA LEU A 12 -2.93 10.13 -0.76
C LEU A 12 -1.98 9.17 -1.46
N LEU A 13 -2.49 8.10 -2.07
CA LEU A 13 -1.66 7.13 -2.79
C LEU A 13 -1.02 7.74 -4.03
N ARG A 14 -1.75 8.52 -4.84
CA ARG A 14 -1.15 9.22 -5.98
C ARG A 14 -0.02 10.16 -5.59
N ARG A 15 -0.14 10.85 -4.44
CA ARG A 15 0.93 11.70 -3.89
C ARG A 15 2.10 10.89 -3.37
N ALA A 16 1.84 9.75 -2.72
CA ALA A 16 2.87 8.85 -2.22
C ALA A 16 3.69 8.22 -3.35
N ALA A 17 3.08 7.83 -4.47
CA ALA A 17 3.80 7.28 -5.61
C ALA A 17 4.76 8.27 -6.29
N GLY A 18 4.50 9.58 -6.16
CA GLY A 18 5.38 10.64 -6.64
C GLY A 18 6.56 10.96 -5.71
N ALA A 19 6.56 10.44 -4.48
CA ALA A 19 7.62 10.66 -3.51
C ALA A 19 8.66 9.53 -3.62
N PRO A 20 9.92 9.79 -4.00
CA PRO A 20 10.89 8.72 -4.18
C PRO A 20 11.27 8.03 -2.85
N LEU A 21 11.11 6.70 -2.80
CA LEU A 21 11.83 5.83 -1.88
C LEU A 21 13.34 5.99 -2.08
N ALA A 22 14.12 5.79 -1.02
CA ALA A 22 15.57 5.96 -1.05
C ALA A 22 16.21 5.11 -2.17
N ALA A 23 16.61 5.76 -3.27
CA ALA A 23 17.35 5.11 -4.35
C ALA A 23 18.78 4.83 -3.88
N ALA A 24 19.07 3.58 -3.57
CA ALA A 24 20.43 3.09 -3.32
C ALA A 24 21.20 3.00 -4.64
N GLY A 25 21.86 4.09 -5.01
CA GLY A 25 22.81 4.20 -6.11
C GLY A 25 23.67 5.45 -5.95
N ARG A 26 24.60 5.74 -6.87
CA ARG A 26 25.51 6.93 -6.87
C ARG A 26 24.78 8.31 -6.80
N ALA A 27 23.47 8.32 -6.61
CA ALA A 27 22.60 9.40 -6.22
C ALA A 27 22.54 9.68 -4.69
N GLY A 28 23.27 8.95 -3.84
CA GLY A 28 23.20 9.07 -2.37
C GLY A 28 23.39 10.48 -1.77
N ARG A 29 24.02 11.41 -2.49
CA ARG A 29 24.17 12.83 -2.08
C ARG A 29 23.01 13.75 -2.48
N ARG A 30 22.12 13.32 -3.37
CA ARG A 30 20.87 14.04 -3.71
C ARG A 30 19.69 13.62 -2.82
N VAL A 31 19.89 12.63 -1.96
CA VAL A 31 18.84 11.98 -1.15
C VAL A 31 18.46 12.78 0.10
N LEU A 32 19.26 13.71 0.63
CA LEU A 32 18.92 14.48 1.85
C LEU A 32 18.40 15.90 1.54
N GLY A 33 17.36 16.02 0.72
CA GLY A 33 16.67 17.30 0.53
C GLY A 33 15.95 17.77 1.79
N PRO A 34 15.76 19.09 2.01
CA PRO A 34 15.14 19.64 3.23
C PRO A 34 13.76 19.07 3.52
N HIS A 35 12.97 18.74 2.49
CA HIS A 35 11.66 18.11 2.65
C HIS A 35 11.75 16.71 3.25
N ARG A 36 12.76 15.91 2.91
CA ARG A 36 12.92 14.55 3.44
C ARG A 36 13.38 14.57 4.90
N VAL A 37 14.26 15.51 5.24
CA VAL A 37 14.67 15.72 6.63
C VAL A 37 13.48 16.19 7.47
N ALA A 38 12.71 17.17 6.98
CA ALA A 38 11.52 17.65 7.65
C ALA A 38 10.44 16.57 7.81
N PHE A 39 10.24 15.71 6.81
CA PHE A 39 9.34 14.57 6.90
C PHE A 39 9.79 13.57 7.97
N THR A 40 11.08 13.22 7.98
CA THR A 40 11.65 12.29 8.96
C THR A 40 11.49 12.83 10.38
N GLU A 41 11.83 14.10 10.61
CA GLU A 41 11.66 14.78 11.90
C GLU A 41 10.20 14.79 12.36
N ARG A 42 9.24 15.07 11.46
CA ARG A 42 7.82 15.04 11.80
C ARG A 42 7.33 13.64 12.18
N GLY A 43 7.77 12.62 11.44
CA GLY A 43 7.45 11.23 11.74
C GLY A 43 7.99 10.80 13.12
N LEU A 44 9.26 11.10 13.39
CA LEU A 44 9.87 10.82 14.70
C LEU A 44 9.17 11.58 15.84
N ARG A 45 8.78 12.84 15.61
CA ARG A 45 8.04 13.62 16.61
C ARG A 45 6.68 13.02 16.94
N ALA A 46 6.00 12.40 15.97
CA ALA A 46 4.75 11.70 16.22
C ALA A 46 4.95 10.47 17.11
N LEU A 47 6.10 9.80 16.98
CA LEU A 47 6.45 8.61 17.76
C LEU A 47 7.12 8.92 19.11
N ALA A 48 7.57 10.16 19.32
CA ALA A 48 8.37 10.55 20.49
C ALA A 48 7.72 10.24 21.85
N ARG A 49 6.38 10.13 21.91
CA ARG A 49 5.61 9.89 23.15
C ARG A 49 5.21 8.43 23.35
N THR A 50 5.66 7.52 22.49
CA THR A 50 5.27 6.10 22.51
C THR A 50 6.16 5.21 23.38
N GLY A 51 7.25 5.73 23.95
CA GLY A 51 8.20 4.95 24.74
C GLY A 51 9.17 4.08 23.94
N LEU A 52 8.99 3.99 22.61
CA LEU A 52 9.87 3.26 21.70
C LEU A 52 11.33 3.76 21.76
N SER A 53 12.28 2.85 21.51
CA SER A 53 13.67 3.25 21.28
C SER A 53 13.80 4.05 19.98
N TYR A 54 14.82 4.89 19.84
CA TYR A 54 15.05 5.62 18.59
C TYR A 54 15.25 4.71 17.37
N ALA A 55 15.81 3.51 17.59
CA ALA A 55 15.95 2.51 16.54
C ALA A 55 14.58 2.00 16.08
N ASP A 56 13.69 1.70 17.02
CA ASP A 56 12.32 1.25 16.73
C ASP A 56 11.49 2.35 16.07
N MET A 57 11.61 3.60 16.51
CA MET A 57 10.93 4.73 15.86
C MET A 57 11.33 4.87 14.38
N MET A 58 12.62 4.74 14.09
CA MET A 58 13.11 4.77 12.71
C MET A 58 12.66 3.54 11.91
N GLY A 59 12.68 2.35 12.50
CA GLY A 59 12.20 1.12 11.88
C GLY A 59 10.73 1.20 11.50
N LEU A 60 9.88 1.67 12.43
CA LEU A 60 8.45 1.88 12.21
C LEU A 60 8.20 2.91 11.10
N LEU A 61 8.87 4.07 11.15
CA LEU A 61 8.73 5.11 10.13
C LEU A 61 9.10 4.61 8.73
N LEU A 62 10.22 3.88 8.60
CA LEU A 62 10.64 3.32 7.32
C LEU A 62 9.67 2.24 6.82
N THR A 63 9.16 1.41 7.72
CA THR A 63 8.19 0.36 7.39
C THR A 63 6.89 0.95 6.85
N LEU A 64 6.29 1.91 7.55
CA LEU A 64 5.08 2.60 7.09
C LEU A 64 5.31 3.34 5.76
N THR A 65 6.46 4.00 5.61
CA THR A 65 6.79 4.70 4.37
C THR A 65 6.90 3.71 3.19
N GLY A 66 7.54 2.56 3.41
CA GLY A 66 7.64 1.50 2.41
C GLY A 66 6.28 0.94 2.02
N TYR A 67 5.42 0.66 3.00
CA TYR A 67 4.07 0.16 2.75
C TYR A 67 3.22 1.12 1.92
N VAL A 68 3.21 2.41 2.30
CA VAL A 68 2.44 3.45 1.61
C VAL A 68 2.93 3.62 0.17
N HIS A 69 4.25 3.64 -0.05
CA HIS A 69 4.81 3.74 -1.39
C HIS A 69 4.49 2.50 -2.23
N GLY A 70 4.71 1.30 -1.70
CA GLY A 70 4.42 0.05 -2.40
C GLY A 70 2.96 -0.05 -2.83
N SER A 71 2.04 0.27 -1.93
CA SER A 71 0.60 0.31 -2.20
C SER A 71 0.27 1.32 -3.30
N ALA A 72 0.90 2.50 -3.27
CA ALA A 72 0.71 3.51 -4.30
C ALA A 72 1.20 3.06 -5.68
N GLN A 73 2.28 2.28 -5.77
CA GLN A 73 2.75 1.73 -7.03
C GLN A 73 1.80 0.66 -7.58
N ILE A 74 1.24 -0.18 -6.72
CA ILE A 74 0.22 -1.17 -7.11
C ILE A 74 -1.00 -0.45 -7.67
N PHE A 75 -1.51 0.56 -6.96
CA PHE A 75 -2.65 1.36 -7.38
C PHE A 75 -2.41 2.03 -8.75
N LEU A 76 -1.27 2.72 -8.91
CA LEU A 76 -0.93 3.33 -10.20
C LEU A 76 -0.76 2.29 -11.32
N GLY A 77 -0.21 1.12 -11.00
CA GLY A 77 -0.05 0.01 -11.93
C GLY A 77 -1.39 -0.51 -12.43
N ALA A 78 -2.32 -0.77 -11.52
CA ALA A 78 -3.70 -1.16 -11.82
C ALA A 78 -4.40 -0.10 -12.67
N ALA A 79 -4.34 1.17 -12.28
CA ALA A 79 -4.91 2.27 -13.04
C ALA A 79 -4.32 2.38 -14.46
N THR A 80 -3.03 2.11 -14.61
CA THR A 80 -2.35 2.13 -15.93
C THR A 80 -2.78 0.96 -16.78
N ALA A 81 -2.88 -0.24 -16.22
CA ALA A 81 -3.33 -1.44 -16.92
C ALA A 81 -4.80 -1.34 -17.34
N ALA A 82 -5.69 -0.91 -16.44
CA ALA A 82 -7.11 -0.68 -16.74
C ALA A 82 -7.31 0.28 -17.93
N ARG A 83 -6.56 1.39 -17.96
CA ARG A 83 -6.58 2.34 -19.09
C ARG A 83 -6.08 1.72 -20.39
N ALA A 84 -5.07 0.84 -20.34
CA ALA A 84 -4.54 0.16 -21.52
C ALA A 84 -5.54 -0.87 -22.09
N GLU A 85 -6.33 -1.50 -21.22
CA GLU A 85 -7.38 -2.46 -21.59
C GLU A 85 -8.74 -1.80 -21.91
N GLY A 86 -8.89 -0.51 -21.63
CA GLY A 86 -10.11 0.25 -21.87
C GLY A 86 -11.26 -0.09 -20.91
N ILE A 87 -10.94 -0.61 -19.73
CA ILE A 87 -11.90 -0.97 -18.66
C ILE A 87 -11.88 0.05 -17.52
N ASP A 88 -12.90 0.03 -16.67
CA ASP A 88 -12.87 0.81 -15.43
C ASP A 88 -11.80 0.26 -14.47
N GLU A 89 -11.15 1.14 -13.72
CA GLU A 89 -10.19 0.78 -12.68
C GLU A 89 -10.83 -0.13 -11.62
N GLN A 90 -12.11 0.10 -11.34
CA GLN A 90 -12.94 -0.70 -10.44
C GLN A 90 -13.19 -2.13 -10.96
N GLU A 91 -13.11 -2.34 -12.28
CA GLU A 91 -13.27 -3.64 -12.92
C GLU A 91 -11.95 -4.42 -13.03
N PHE A 92 -10.82 -3.75 -12.77
CA PHE A 92 -9.50 -4.35 -12.93
C PHE A 92 -9.30 -5.58 -12.05
N GLY A 93 -9.76 -5.55 -10.80
CA GLY A 93 -9.69 -6.70 -9.89
C GLY A 93 -10.41 -7.94 -10.44
N ALA A 94 -11.63 -7.76 -10.94
CA ALA A 94 -12.41 -8.83 -11.56
C ALA A 94 -11.78 -9.32 -12.88
N ALA A 95 -11.24 -8.41 -13.70
CA ALA A 95 -10.51 -8.76 -14.91
C ALA A 95 -9.25 -9.58 -14.61
N TYR A 96 -8.49 -9.18 -13.57
CA TYR A 96 -7.34 -9.92 -13.07
C TYR A 96 -7.74 -11.32 -12.56
N GLY A 97 -8.83 -11.43 -11.79
CA GLY A 97 -9.36 -12.72 -11.33
C GLY A 97 -9.70 -13.67 -12.49
N ARG A 98 -10.34 -13.16 -13.56
CA ARG A 98 -10.62 -13.95 -14.78
C ARG A 98 -9.35 -14.38 -15.49
N ALA A 99 -8.37 -13.50 -15.63
CA ALA A 99 -7.08 -13.84 -16.23
C ALA A 99 -6.34 -14.91 -15.41
N LEU A 100 -6.41 -14.82 -14.09
CA LEU A 100 -5.80 -15.78 -13.17
C LEU A 100 -6.48 -17.15 -13.26
N ALA A 101 -7.82 -17.19 -13.35
CA ALA A 101 -8.59 -18.41 -13.54
C ALA A 101 -8.25 -19.15 -14.85
N ALA A 102 -7.80 -18.45 -15.89
CA ALA A 102 -7.39 -19.07 -17.15
C ALA A 102 -6.09 -19.88 -17.05
N VAL A 103 -5.26 -19.65 -16.02
CA VAL A 103 -3.94 -20.29 -15.86
C VAL A 103 -3.81 -21.11 -14.58
N VAL A 104 -4.77 -21.00 -13.66
CA VAL A 104 -4.81 -21.73 -12.39
C VAL A 104 -5.57 -23.05 -12.55
N THR A 105 -4.96 -24.14 -12.09
CA THR A 105 -5.60 -25.45 -12.00
C THR A 105 -5.46 -26.01 -10.59
N GLU A 106 -6.45 -26.78 -10.12
CA GLU A 106 -6.41 -27.42 -8.79
C GLU A 106 -5.17 -28.32 -8.61
N GLN A 107 -4.71 -28.98 -9.68
CA GLN A 107 -3.55 -29.86 -9.62
C GLN A 107 -2.23 -29.11 -9.43
N ARG A 108 -2.14 -27.86 -9.90
CA ARG A 108 -0.89 -27.08 -9.85
C ARG A 108 -0.89 -26.00 -8.77
N PHE A 109 -2.05 -25.40 -8.50
CA PHE A 109 -2.21 -24.30 -7.56
C PHE A 109 -3.51 -24.49 -6.73
N PRO A 110 -3.57 -25.54 -5.88
CA PRO A 110 -4.80 -25.92 -5.17
C PRO A 110 -5.38 -24.79 -4.32
N LEU A 111 -4.55 -24.11 -3.53
CA LEU A 111 -5.01 -23.01 -2.68
C LEU A 111 -5.51 -21.80 -3.50
N LEU A 112 -4.89 -21.53 -4.65
CA LEU A 112 -5.30 -20.41 -5.48
C LEU A 112 -6.61 -20.71 -6.22
N ALA A 113 -6.84 -21.97 -6.58
CA ALA A 113 -8.12 -22.43 -7.09
C ALA A 113 -9.23 -22.25 -6.04
N GLU A 114 -8.97 -22.56 -4.76
CA GLU A 114 -9.91 -22.30 -3.67
C GLU A 114 -10.18 -20.80 -3.48
N VAL A 115 -9.15 -19.94 -3.55
CA VAL A 115 -9.31 -18.48 -3.46
C VAL A 115 -10.15 -17.93 -4.61
N LEU A 116 -9.93 -18.42 -5.84
CA LEU A 116 -10.75 -18.06 -7.00
C LEU A 116 -12.19 -18.53 -6.82
N ALA A 117 -12.40 -19.77 -6.35
CA ALA A 117 -13.73 -20.32 -6.08
C ALA A 117 -14.48 -19.57 -4.97
N ALA A 118 -13.75 -18.96 -4.02
CA ALA A 118 -14.30 -18.10 -2.98
C ALA A 118 -14.74 -16.71 -3.48
N GLY A 119 -14.51 -16.37 -4.75
CA GLY A 119 -14.97 -15.13 -5.35
C GLY A 119 -14.25 -13.87 -4.85
N VAL A 120 -13.04 -14.02 -4.29
CA VAL A 120 -12.30 -12.91 -3.66
C VAL A 120 -12.06 -11.72 -4.60
N PHE A 121 -11.89 -11.99 -5.90
CA PHE A 121 -11.66 -10.95 -6.91
C PHE A 121 -12.94 -10.33 -7.49
N GLU A 122 -14.11 -10.84 -7.12
CA GLU A 122 -15.42 -10.33 -7.58
C GLU A 122 -16.06 -9.35 -6.58
N ILE A 123 -15.45 -9.21 -5.40
CA ILE A 123 -15.91 -8.28 -4.36
C ILE A 123 -15.59 -6.85 -4.83
N PRO A 124 -16.60 -5.96 -4.94
CA PRO A 124 -16.36 -4.57 -5.30
C PRO A 124 -15.56 -3.84 -4.20
N ASP A 125 -14.46 -3.19 -4.57
CA ASP A 125 -13.73 -2.27 -3.69
C ASP A 125 -14.19 -0.84 -3.97
N GLU A 126 -15.25 -0.39 -3.30
CA GLU A 126 -15.98 0.86 -3.59
C GLU A 126 -15.09 2.12 -3.71
N ASP A 127 -13.93 2.14 -3.05
CA ASP A 127 -13.00 3.26 -3.11
C ASP A 127 -11.55 2.89 -3.49
N GLY A 128 -11.30 1.65 -3.90
CA GLY A 128 -9.99 1.16 -4.36
C GLY A 128 -8.91 1.16 -3.26
N MET A 129 -9.32 1.21 -2.00
CA MET A 129 -8.45 1.45 -0.85
C MET A 129 -8.63 0.39 0.24
N GLN A 130 -9.51 -0.59 0.04
CA GLN A 130 -9.80 -1.62 1.04
C GLN A 130 -8.53 -2.39 1.43
N ASP A 131 -7.76 -2.87 0.45
CA ASP A 131 -6.52 -3.62 0.70
C ASP A 131 -5.43 -2.77 1.36
N PHE A 132 -5.36 -1.47 1.00
CA PHE A 132 -4.46 -0.52 1.64
C PHE A 132 -4.81 -0.32 3.12
N ARG A 133 -6.09 -0.13 3.44
CA ARG A 133 -6.52 0.03 4.84
C ARG A 133 -6.29 -1.25 5.61
N TYR A 134 -6.63 -2.40 5.03
CA TYR A 134 -6.40 -3.69 5.67
C TYR A 134 -4.93 -3.86 6.10
N GLY A 135 -3.98 -3.66 5.17
CA GLY A 135 -2.56 -3.82 5.52
C GLY A 135 -2.04 -2.71 6.43
N LEU A 136 -2.51 -1.46 6.29
CA LEU A 136 -2.16 -0.38 7.21
C LEU A 136 -2.60 -0.70 8.64
N ASP A 137 -3.85 -1.13 8.81
CA ASP A 137 -4.41 -1.49 10.12
C ASP A 137 -3.62 -2.64 10.73
N ARG A 138 -3.30 -3.69 9.97
CA ARG A 138 -2.49 -4.82 10.49
C ARG A 138 -1.07 -4.40 10.88
N LEU A 139 -0.45 -3.49 10.14
CA LEU A 139 0.85 -2.94 10.51
C LEU A 139 0.76 -2.13 11.81
N LEU A 140 -0.23 -1.25 11.93
CA LEU A 140 -0.43 -0.42 13.12
C LEU A 140 -0.79 -1.26 14.34
N ASP A 141 -1.62 -2.30 14.20
CA ASP A 141 -1.93 -3.25 15.26
C ASP A 141 -0.67 -3.96 15.77
N GLY A 142 0.20 -4.42 14.85
CA GLY A 142 1.47 -5.05 15.22
C GLY A 142 2.40 -4.11 15.99
N PHE A 143 2.46 -2.84 15.60
CA PHE A 143 3.24 -1.82 16.32
C PHE A 143 2.62 -1.43 17.66
N ALA A 144 1.29 -1.44 17.78
CA ALA A 144 0.61 -1.18 19.04
C ALA A 144 1.03 -2.22 20.10
N VAL A 145 1.07 -3.50 19.74
CA VAL A 145 1.57 -4.57 20.62
C VAL A 145 3.02 -4.31 21.05
N GLN A 146 3.89 -3.92 20.11
CA GLN A 146 5.28 -3.60 20.44
C GLN A 146 5.40 -2.41 21.40
N ILE A 147 4.55 -1.40 21.25
CA ILE A 147 4.51 -0.22 22.14
C ILE A 147 4.03 -0.63 23.53
N GLU A 148 3.01 -1.49 23.62
CA GLU A 148 2.47 -2.00 24.88
C GLU A 148 3.49 -2.86 25.64
N ASP A 149 4.25 -3.71 24.94
CA ASP A 149 5.30 -4.57 25.53
C ASP A 149 6.53 -3.79 26.07
N GLN A 150 6.68 -2.51 25.68
CA GLN A 150 7.77 -1.63 26.13
C GLN A 150 7.39 -0.77 27.35
N GLY A 151 6.11 -0.79 27.77
CA GLY A 151 5.57 -0.07 28.93
C GLY A 151 5.54 -0.90 30.21
#